data_AF-A0A958Z2C3-F1
#
_entry.id   AF-A0A958Z2C3-F1
#
_cell.length_a   1.000
_cell.length_b   1.000
_cell.length_c   1.000
_cell.angle_alpha   90.00
_cell.angle_beta   90.00
_cell.angle_gamma   90.00
#
_symmetry.space_group_name_H-M   'P 1'
#
loop_
_entity.id
_entity.type
_entity.pdbx_description
1 polymer ?
#
loop_
_entity_poly.entity_id
_entity_poly.type
_entity_poly.pdbx_seq_one_letter_code
_entity_poly.pdbx_strand_id
1 'polypeptide(L)'
;MAKLKGIIKLEGTLDNLTFYKGKEGYLVKTKSGVSKERIQNDPAFERTRENGSEFGSSASSGKLLRTSARNLMIRAKDNRVSSRVTQVMTQIKNFDTTSIRGERNVATGLATTEGKAALKGFDFNNRAILSAVLFAPFTVDSLTGEISIPNLTPTNDISYPSGATHVSFTSAFLKV
;
A
#
# COMPACT_ATOMS: atom_id res chain seq x y z
N MET A 1 19.89 36.03 -0.01
CA MET A 1 20.21 34.61 0.24
C MET A 1 21.72 34.43 0.31
N ALA A 2 22.20 33.57 1.20
CA ALA A 2 23.64 33.30 1.31
C ALA A 2 24.15 32.52 0.09
N LYS A 3 25.33 32.89 -0.41
CA LYS A 3 25.97 32.28 -1.60
C LYS A 3 27.15 31.43 -1.15
N LEU A 4 27.29 30.22 -1.70
CA LEU A 4 28.47 29.38 -1.49
C LEU A 4 29.58 29.85 -2.43
N LYS A 5 30.61 30.51 -1.89
CA LYS A 5 31.83 30.88 -2.62
C LYS A 5 32.94 29.89 -2.23
N GLY A 6 33.09 28.82 -3.01
CA GLY A 6 34.12 27.81 -2.82
C GLY A 6 34.37 27.01 -4.09
N ILE A 7 35.55 26.38 -4.17
CA ILE A 7 35.94 25.53 -5.31
C ILE A 7 35.14 24.23 -5.31
N ILE A 8 34.78 23.75 -4.12
CA ILE A 8 33.96 22.55 -3.91
C ILE A 8 32.48 22.93 -4.02
N LYS A 9 31.79 22.28 -4.96
CA LYS A 9 30.34 22.43 -5.16
C LYS A 9 29.62 21.38 -4.32
N LEU A 10 28.79 21.83 -3.39
CA LEU A 10 27.98 20.96 -2.52
C LEU A 10 26.51 21.04 -2.95
N GLU A 11 25.84 19.89 -3.00
CA GLU A 11 24.40 19.78 -3.17
C GLU A 11 23.85 18.79 -2.13
N GLY A 12 22.81 19.19 -1.41
CA GLY A 12 22.22 18.41 -0.31
C GLY A 12 22.23 19.15 1.03
N THR A 13 21.85 18.45 2.10
CA THR A 13 21.77 19.02 3.47
C THR A 13 22.93 18.50 4.31
N LEU A 14 23.72 19.41 4.89
CA LEU A 14 24.71 19.13 5.91
C LEU A 14 24.33 19.91 7.17
N ASP A 15 24.04 19.16 8.24
CA ASP A 15 23.54 19.71 9.50
C ASP A 15 22.35 20.67 9.28
N ASN A 16 22.45 21.92 9.74
CA ASN A 16 21.41 22.94 9.57
C ASN A 16 21.51 23.73 8.26
N LEU A 17 22.38 23.35 7.32
CA LEU A 17 22.57 24.04 6.05
C LEU A 17 22.16 23.14 4.87
N THR A 18 21.37 23.69 3.96
CA THR A 18 21.00 23.06 2.69
C THR A 18 21.62 23.82 1.53
N PHE A 19 22.44 23.11 0.76
CA PHE A 19 23.15 23.60 -0.41
C PHE A 19 22.40 23.17 -1.67
N TYR A 20 22.17 24.11 -2.58
CA TYR A 20 21.46 23.85 -3.83
C TYR A 20 21.87 24.84 -4.91
N LYS A 21 21.66 24.47 -6.18
CA LYS A 21 21.96 25.32 -7.33
C LYS A 21 20.75 26.19 -7.69
N GLY A 22 20.89 27.50 -7.55
CA GLY A 22 19.92 28.50 -8.00
C GLY A 22 20.29 29.14 -9.34
N LYS A 23 19.43 30.04 -9.84
CA LYS A 23 19.68 30.79 -11.09
C LYS A 23 20.98 31.61 -11.08
N GLU A 24 21.37 32.11 -9.90
CA GLU A 24 22.59 32.92 -9.71
C GLU A 24 23.80 32.12 -9.17
N GLY A 25 23.77 30.79 -9.25
CA GLY A 25 24.85 29.92 -8.78
C GLY A 25 24.50 29.14 -7.51
N TYR A 26 25.51 28.68 -6.77
CA TYR A 26 25.33 27.84 -5.58
C TYR A 26 24.89 28.67 -4.38
N LEU A 27 23.72 28.31 -3.83
CA LEU A 27 23.08 28.97 -2.70
C LEU A 27 23.09 28.07 -1.49
N VAL A 28 23.15 28.68 -0.31
CA VAL A 28 22.98 27.99 0.97
C VAL A 28 21.83 28.63 1.73
N LYS A 29 20.97 27.79 2.31
CA LYS A 29 19.91 28.21 3.23
C LYS A 29 19.99 27.39 4.50
N THR A 30 19.46 27.92 5.61
CA THR A 30 19.18 27.06 6.75
C THR A 30 18.14 26.01 6.36
N LYS A 31 18.19 24.84 7.01
CA LYS A 31 17.25 23.75 6.80
C LYS A 31 15.83 24.28 6.95
N SER A 32 15.11 24.33 5.83
CA SER A 32 13.71 24.73 5.82
C SER A 32 12.86 23.52 6.21
N GLY A 33 12.35 23.51 7.44
CA GLY A 33 11.50 22.43 7.94
C GLY A 33 11.22 22.56 9.43
N VAL A 34 10.18 21.89 9.89
CA VAL A 34 9.84 21.77 11.31
C VAL A 34 10.76 20.70 11.92
N SER A 35 11.35 20.95 13.09
CA SER A 35 12.18 19.96 13.78
C SER A 35 11.34 18.75 14.23
N LYS A 36 11.98 17.59 14.38
CA LYS A 36 11.32 16.38 14.87
C LYS A 36 10.77 16.59 16.28
N GLU A 37 11.55 17.24 17.13
CA GLU A 37 11.21 17.57 18.51
C GLU A 37 9.97 18.47 18.56
N ARG A 38 9.87 19.43 17.63
CA ARG A 38 8.67 20.26 17.52
C ARG A 38 7.47 19.44 17.05
N ILE A 39 7.60 18.59 16.03
CA ILE A 39 6.49 17.72 15.59
C ILE A 39 6.01 16.81 16.74
N GLN A 40 6.93 16.32 17.58
CA GLN A 40 6.62 15.42 18.69
C GLN A 40 5.90 16.13 19.85
N ASN A 41 6.29 17.36 20.18
CA ASN A 41 5.87 18.00 21.43
C ASN A 41 4.89 19.16 21.23
N ASP A 42 4.91 19.85 20.09
CA ASP A 42 4.07 21.02 19.84
C ASP A 42 2.60 20.59 19.61
N PRO A 43 1.63 21.18 20.35
CA PRO A 43 0.21 20.90 20.17
C PRO A 43 -0.30 21.10 18.74
N ALA A 44 0.28 22.04 17.98
CA ALA A 44 -0.10 22.29 16.60
C ALA A 44 0.10 21.06 15.67
N PHE A 45 0.93 20.10 16.08
CA PHE A 45 1.23 18.88 15.31
C PHE A 45 0.50 17.63 15.83
N GLU A 46 -0.45 17.76 16.77
CA GLU A 46 -1.24 16.63 17.28
C GLU A 46 -1.86 15.80 16.16
N ARG A 47 -2.55 16.46 15.21
CA ARG A 47 -3.18 15.78 14.05
C ARG A 47 -2.17 15.09 13.15
N THR A 48 -0.96 15.63 13.03
CA THR A 48 0.12 15.02 12.25
C THR A 48 0.59 13.73 12.92
N ARG A 49 0.71 13.72 14.25
CA ARG A 49 1.08 12.52 15.01
C ARG A 49 0.01 11.45 14.96
N GLU A 50 -1.26 11.81 15.16
CA GLU A 50 -2.40 10.90 15.04
C GLU A 50 -2.42 10.22 13.66
N ASN A 51 -2.35 11.02 12.59
CA ASN A 51 -2.36 10.50 11.22
C ASN A 51 -1.15 9.60 10.95
N GLY A 52 0.02 9.96 11.49
CA GLY A 52 1.24 9.17 11.37
C GLY A 52 1.13 7.81 12.05
N SER A 53 0.56 7.76 13.27
CA SER A 53 0.30 6.52 14.00
C SER A 53 -0.64 5.60 13.23
N GLU A 54 -1.80 6.12 12.81
CA GLU A 54 -2.80 5.35 12.06
C GLU A 54 -2.26 4.86 10.70
N PHE A 55 -1.42 5.66 10.03
CA PHE A 55 -0.77 5.27 8.78
C PHE A 55 0.26 4.15 9.01
N GLY A 56 1.08 4.25 10.07
CA GLY A 56 2.03 3.22 10.46
C GLY A 56 1.34 1.88 10.78
N SER A 57 0.22 1.94 11.49
CA SER A 57 -0.66 0.79 11.75
C SER A 57 -1.17 0.18 10.43
N SER A 58 -1.74 1.00 9.54
CA SER A 58 -2.23 0.56 8.22
C SER A 58 -1.14 -0.10 7.36
N ALA A 59 0.07 0.48 7.36
CA ALA A 59 1.21 -0.05 6.63
C ALA A 59 1.66 -1.41 7.19
N SER A 60 1.63 -1.58 8.51
CA SER A 60 2.00 -2.82 9.19
C SER A 60 0.99 -3.93 8.91
N SER A 61 -0.32 -3.64 8.99
CA SER A 61 -1.37 -4.59 8.59
C SER A 61 -1.27 -4.97 7.10
N GLY A 62 -0.95 -4.01 6.23
CA GLY A 62 -0.73 -4.27 4.81
C GLY A 62 0.50 -5.13 4.55
N LYS A 63 1.57 -4.96 5.34
CA LYS A 63 2.73 -5.86 5.30
C LYS A 63 2.33 -7.27 5.74
N LEU A 64 1.58 -7.42 6.83
CA LEU A 64 1.11 -8.72 7.32
C LEU A 64 0.33 -9.48 6.25
N LEU A 65 -0.67 -8.86 5.63
CA LEU A 65 -1.44 -9.48 4.53
C LEU A 65 -0.54 -9.97 3.39
N ARG A 66 0.38 -9.11 2.92
CA ARG A 66 1.30 -9.47 1.83
C ARG A 66 2.28 -10.58 2.22
N THR A 67 2.69 -10.63 3.48
CA THR A 67 3.54 -11.72 4.00
C THR A 67 2.76 -13.04 4.01
N SER A 68 1.51 -13.04 4.48
CA SER A 68 0.66 -14.23 4.51
C SER A 68 0.36 -14.76 3.09
N ALA A 69 0.18 -13.86 2.11
CA ALA A 69 -0.05 -14.22 0.71
C ALA A 69 1.23 -14.35 -0.14
N ARG A 70 2.42 -14.34 0.48
CA ARG A 70 3.70 -14.18 -0.24
C ARG A 70 3.89 -15.19 -1.36
N ASN A 71 3.58 -16.47 -1.12
CA ASN A 71 3.82 -17.54 -2.09
C ASN A 71 2.99 -17.34 -3.38
N LEU A 72 1.78 -16.81 -3.28
CA LEU A 72 0.95 -16.45 -4.43
C LEU A 72 1.47 -15.19 -5.14
N MET A 73 1.95 -14.22 -4.36
CA MET A 73 2.35 -12.92 -4.88
C MET A 73 3.66 -12.91 -5.67
N ILE A 74 4.58 -13.86 -5.44
CA ILE A 74 5.94 -13.84 -6.03
C ILE A 74 5.90 -13.66 -7.55
N ARG A 75 4.93 -14.30 -8.22
CA ARG A 75 4.79 -14.28 -9.69
C ARG A 75 3.64 -13.42 -10.20
N ALA A 76 2.75 -12.97 -9.31
CA ALA A 76 1.46 -12.39 -9.69
C ALA A 76 1.25 -10.96 -9.18
N LYS A 77 2.28 -10.26 -8.67
CA LYS A 77 2.15 -8.89 -8.13
C LYS A 77 2.67 -7.82 -9.09
N ASP A 78 2.08 -6.64 -9.05
CA ASP A 78 2.68 -5.44 -9.65
C ASP A 78 3.70 -4.75 -8.71
N ASN A 79 4.42 -3.75 -9.24
CA ASN A 79 5.43 -3.00 -8.50
C ASN A 79 4.85 -2.02 -7.46
N ARG A 80 3.57 -1.68 -7.54
CA ARG A 80 2.86 -0.76 -6.65
C ARG A 80 1.97 -1.47 -5.63
N VAL A 81 1.92 -2.80 -5.62
CA VAL A 81 1.06 -3.58 -4.73
C VAL A 81 1.20 -3.18 -3.27
N SER A 82 2.40 -2.81 -2.80
CA SER A 82 2.60 -2.38 -1.41
C SER A 82 1.82 -1.11 -1.08
N SER A 83 1.88 -0.09 -1.94
CA SER A 83 1.17 1.16 -1.67
C SER A 83 -0.34 1.02 -1.87
N ARG A 84 -0.78 0.21 -2.84
CA ARG A 84 -2.20 -0.09 -3.05
C ARG A 84 -2.80 -0.86 -1.86
N VAL A 85 -2.10 -1.87 -1.34
CA VAL A 85 -2.53 -2.57 -0.12
C VAL A 85 -2.59 -1.60 1.06
N THR A 86 -1.57 -0.77 1.28
CA THR A 86 -1.61 0.24 2.36
C THR A 86 -2.78 1.20 2.22
N GLN A 87 -3.11 1.64 1.01
CA GLN A 87 -4.28 2.49 0.75
C GLN A 87 -5.59 1.80 1.18
N VAL A 88 -5.78 0.53 0.81
CA VAL A 88 -6.97 -0.24 1.23
C VAL A 88 -6.99 -0.43 2.74
N MET A 89 -5.85 -0.72 3.38
CA MET A 89 -5.76 -0.82 4.84
C MET A 89 -6.13 0.50 5.53
N THR A 90 -5.69 1.63 4.98
CA THR A 90 -6.07 2.96 5.49
C THR A 90 -7.56 3.24 5.32
N GLN A 91 -8.17 2.79 4.22
CA GLN A 91 -9.63 2.85 4.04
C GLN A 91 -10.34 1.98 5.08
N ILE A 92 -9.91 0.73 5.29
CA ILE A 92 -10.49 -0.18 6.27
C ILE A 92 -10.43 0.41 7.68
N LYS A 93 -9.26 0.95 8.05
CA LYS A 93 -9.07 1.63 9.34
C LYS A 93 -10.06 2.78 9.55
N ASN A 94 -10.53 3.47 8.50
CA ASN A 94 -11.51 4.54 8.66
C ASN A 94 -12.90 4.03 9.06
N PHE A 95 -13.19 2.73 8.91
CA PHE A 95 -14.40 2.10 9.43
C PHE A 95 -14.29 1.71 10.91
N ASP A 96 -13.14 1.92 11.56
CA ASP A 96 -13.07 1.87 13.02
C ASP A 96 -13.73 3.12 13.61
N THR A 97 -14.97 2.94 14.07
CA THR A 97 -15.77 3.96 14.74
C THR A 97 -15.70 3.87 16.27
N THR A 98 -14.90 2.96 16.81
CA THR A 98 -14.84 2.68 18.26
C THR A 98 -13.60 3.27 18.91
N SER A 99 -12.46 3.23 18.21
CA SER A 99 -11.21 3.79 18.70
C SER A 99 -11.21 5.31 18.58
N ILE A 100 -10.54 5.97 19.52
CA ILE A 100 -10.25 7.39 19.41
C ILE A 100 -9.33 7.65 18.20
N ARG A 101 -9.37 8.89 17.69
CA ARG A 101 -8.48 9.30 16.60
C ARG A 101 -7.01 9.17 17.03
N GLY A 102 -6.16 8.73 16.10
CA GLY A 102 -4.76 8.39 16.39
C GLY A 102 -4.56 6.92 16.75
N GLU A 103 -5.59 6.25 17.25
CA GLU A 103 -5.57 4.85 17.71
C GLU A 103 -6.47 3.94 16.86
N ARG A 104 -7.14 4.48 15.83
CA ARG A 104 -7.94 3.68 14.90
C ARG A 104 -7.07 2.66 14.18
N ASN A 105 -7.59 1.45 14.07
CA ASN A 105 -6.82 0.34 13.53
C ASN A 105 -7.60 -0.51 12.52
N VAL A 106 -6.84 -1.26 11.72
CA VAL A 106 -7.38 -2.09 10.64
C VAL A 106 -8.20 -3.26 11.18
N ALA A 107 -7.81 -3.86 12.31
CA ALA A 107 -8.48 -5.05 12.83
C ALA A 107 -9.92 -4.73 13.25
N THR A 108 -10.12 -3.62 13.97
CA THR A 108 -11.45 -3.14 14.32
C THR A 108 -12.24 -2.73 13.08
N GLY A 109 -11.64 -2.00 12.14
CA GLY A 109 -12.27 -1.67 10.87
C GLY A 109 -12.72 -2.91 10.08
N LEU A 110 -11.92 -3.98 10.10
CA LEU A 110 -12.19 -5.24 9.41
C LEU A 110 -13.31 -6.07 10.08
N ALA A 111 -13.68 -5.77 11.33
CA ALA A 111 -14.83 -6.39 11.97
C ALA A 111 -16.16 -5.92 11.33
N THR A 112 -16.18 -4.73 10.72
CA THR A 112 -17.35 -4.16 10.04
C THR A 112 -17.62 -4.81 8.69
N THR A 113 -18.86 -4.70 8.21
CA THR A 113 -19.26 -5.20 6.89
C THR A 113 -18.54 -4.44 5.77
N GLU A 114 -18.40 -3.13 5.93
CA GLU A 114 -17.79 -2.20 4.98
C GLU A 114 -16.27 -2.45 4.89
N GLY A 115 -15.61 -2.68 6.02
CA GLY A 115 -14.19 -3.02 6.06
C GLY A 115 -13.88 -4.34 5.36
N LYS A 116 -14.72 -5.37 5.53
CA LYS A 116 -14.60 -6.62 4.77
C LYS A 116 -14.85 -6.42 3.29
N ALA A 117 -15.85 -5.60 2.93
CA ALA A 117 -16.16 -5.30 1.54
C ALA A 117 -15.02 -4.57 0.82
N ALA A 118 -14.25 -3.73 1.51
CA ALA A 118 -13.12 -3.01 0.92
C ALA A 118 -11.97 -3.92 0.41
N LEU A 119 -11.87 -5.17 0.88
CA LEU A 119 -10.91 -6.14 0.36
C LEU A 119 -11.43 -6.93 -0.85
N LYS A 120 -12.74 -6.94 -1.08
CA LYS A 120 -13.34 -7.69 -2.20
C LYS A 120 -12.91 -7.06 -3.52
N GLY A 121 -12.42 -7.89 -4.44
CA GLY A 121 -11.96 -7.44 -5.75
C GLY A 121 -10.59 -6.74 -5.74
N PHE A 122 -9.80 -6.86 -4.65
CA PHE A 122 -8.43 -6.37 -4.69
C PHE A 122 -7.54 -7.27 -5.56
N ASP A 123 -7.13 -6.76 -6.73
CA ASP A 123 -6.13 -7.43 -7.55
C ASP A 123 -4.72 -7.14 -7.07
N PHE A 124 -3.90 -8.16 -6.88
CA PHE A 124 -2.46 -7.99 -6.54
C PHE A 124 -1.62 -7.48 -7.72
N ASN A 125 -2.14 -7.57 -8.94
CA ASN A 125 -1.56 -7.00 -10.15
C ASN A 125 -2.61 -6.21 -10.93
N ASN A 126 -2.49 -4.89 -10.90
CA ASN A 126 -3.41 -3.99 -11.62
C ASN A 126 -3.29 -4.03 -13.15
N ARG A 127 -2.35 -4.80 -13.71
CA ARG A 127 -2.25 -5.08 -15.15
C ARG A 127 -2.88 -6.42 -15.55
N ALA A 128 -3.27 -7.23 -14.58
CA ALA A 128 -3.87 -8.54 -14.77
C ALA A 128 -5.04 -8.68 -13.79
N ILE A 129 -6.07 -7.87 -14.01
CA ILE A 129 -7.30 -7.87 -13.22
C ILE A 129 -7.99 -9.22 -13.41
N LEU A 130 -8.43 -9.87 -12.33
CA LEU A 130 -9.00 -11.22 -12.40
C LEU A 130 -10.16 -11.30 -13.41
N SER A 131 -11.07 -10.34 -13.40
CA SER A 131 -12.20 -10.29 -14.34
C SER A 131 -11.83 -10.01 -15.80
N ALA A 132 -10.62 -9.51 -16.06
CA ALA A 132 -10.08 -9.33 -17.41
C ALA A 132 -9.30 -10.57 -17.90
N VAL A 133 -8.93 -11.48 -16.99
CA VAL A 133 -8.16 -12.69 -17.30
C VAL A 133 -9.04 -13.94 -17.29
N LEU A 134 -9.94 -14.07 -16.32
CA LEU A 134 -10.85 -15.20 -16.14
C LEU A 134 -12.29 -14.72 -16.32
N PHE A 135 -12.92 -15.15 -17.40
CA PHE A 135 -14.31 -14.84 -17.73
C PHE A 135 -15.31 -15.87 -17.18
N ALA A 136 -14.82 -17.06 -16.81
CA ALA A 136 -15.65 -18.08 -16.20
C ALA A 136 -16.20 -17.62 -14.83
N PRO A 137 -17.49 -17.91 -14.53
CA PRO A 137 -18.02 -17.69 -13.21
C PRO A 137 -17.33 -18.60 -12.20
N PHE A 138 -17.15 -18.11 -10.98
CA PHE A 138 -16.60 -18.89 -9.88
C PHE A 138 -17.36 -18.60 -8.59
N THR A 139 -17.35 -19.58 -7.68
CA THR A 139 -17.91 -19.46 -6.34
C THR A 139 -16.81 -19.70 -5.32
N VAL A 140 -16.93 -19.06 -4.15
CA VAL A 140 -16.03 -19.25 -3.02
C VAL A 140 -16.85 -19.64 -1.81
N ASP A 141 -16.59 -20.82 -1.24
CA ASP A 141 -17.11 -21.18 0.07
C ASP A 141 -16.31 -20.43 1.14
N SER A 142 -16.98 -19.52 1.85
CA SER A 142 -16.34 -18.71 2.89
C SER A 142 -15.91 -19.49 4.14
N LEU A 143 -16.45 -20.70 4.36
CA LEU A 143 -16.12 -21.53 5.52
C LEU A 143 -14.88 -22.37 5.28
N THR A 144 -14.79 -22.98 4.10
CA THR A 144 -13.70 -23.90 3.74
C THR A 144 -12.61 -23.24 2.91
N GLY A 145 -12.93 -22.13 2.23
CA GLY A 145 -12.05 -21.51 1.24
C GLY A 145 -12.04 -22.22 -0.11
N GLU A 146 -12.92 -23.20 -0.33
CA GLU A 146 -13.03 -23.89 -1.62
C GLU A 146 -13.44 -22.91 -2.73
N ILE A 147 -12.74 -22.96 -3.86
CA ILE A 147 -13.05 -22.17 -5.05
C ILE A 147 -13.51 -23.14 -6.14
N SER A 148 -14.75 -23.01 -6.56
CA SER A 148 -15.33 -23.83 -7.63
C SER A 148 -15.47 -23.01 -8.90
N ILE A 149 -14.96 -23.54 -10.02
CA ILE A 149 -15.04 -22.92 -11.35
C ILE A 149 -15.70 -23.95 -12.28
N PRO A 150 -17.05 -24.00 -12.33
CA PRO A 150 -17.75 -25.02 -13.10
C PRO A 150 -17.56 -24.82 -14.61
N ASN A 151 -17.41 -25.93 -15.34
CA ASN A 151 -17.38 -25.97 -16.81
C ASN A 151 -16.34 -25.04 -17.47
N LEU A 152 -15.19 -24.82 -16.81
CA LEU A 152 -14.12 -23.99 -17.34
C LEU A 152 -13.65 -24.50 -18.71
N THR A 153 -13.80 -23.67 -19.74
CA THR A 153 -13.30 -23.89 -21.10
C THR A 153 -12.17 -22.89 -21.38
N PRO A 154 -10.89 -23.24 -21.13
CA PRO A 154 -9.79 -22.26 -21.18
C PRO A 154 -9.67 -21.47 -22.49
N THR A 155 -10.04 -22.06 -23.62
CA THR A 155 -10.03 -21.41 -24.93
C THR A 155 -11.00 -20.22 -25.02
N ASN A 156 -12.13 -20.28 -24.31
CA ASN A 156 -13.18 -19.25 -24.33
C ASN A 156 -13.15 -18.37 -23.09
N ASP A 157 -12.78 -18.95 -21.95
CA ASP A 157 -12.97 -18.35 -20.63
C ASP A 157 -11.71 -17.70 -20.05
N ILE A 158 -10.57 -17.79 -20.74
CA ILE A 158 -9.31 -17.22 -20.28
C ILE A 158 -8.70 -16.32 -21.36
N SER A 159 -8.37 -15.10 -20.99
CA SER A 159 -7.50 -14.25 -21.81
C SER A 159 -6.05 -14.66 -21.62
N TYR A 160 -5.54 -15.53 -22.50
CA TYR A 160 -4.16 -16.03 -22.47
C TYR A 160 -3.25 -15.36 -23.51
N PRO A 161 -1.94 -15.24 -23.24
CA PRO A 161 -0.98 -14.73 -24.22
C PRO A 161 -0.76 -15.72 -25.37
N SER A 162 -0.39 -15.21 -26.55
CA SER A 162 -0.09 -16.03 -27.73
C SER A 162 0.99 -17.08 -27.42
N GLY A 163 0.73 -18.33 -27.79
CA GLY A 163 1.62 -19.47 -27.57
C GLY A 163 1.46 -20.16 -26.21
N ALA A 164 0.58 -19.69 -25.33
CA ALA A 164 0.25 -20.42 -24.10
C ALA A 164 -0.46 -21.75 -24.43
N THR A 165 0.02 -22.84 -23.84
CA THR A 165 -0.54 -24.19 -24.02
C THR A 165 -1.16 -24.76 -22.74
N HIS A 166 -0.87 -24.17 -21.59
CA HIS A 166 -1.31 -24.64 -20.28
C HIS A 166 -1.71 -23.46 -19.39
N VAL A 167 -2.63 -23.73 -18.47
CA VAL A 167 -3.00 -22.83 -17.38
C VAL A 167 -2.95 -23.59 -16.06
N SER A 168 -2.58 -22.89 -14.99
CA SER A 168 -2.55 -23.42 -13.62
C SER A 168 -3.21 -22.41 -12.70
N PHE A 169 -4.02 -22.93 -11.77
CA PHE A 169 -4.65 -22.14 -10.72
C PHE A 169 -3.99 -22.46 -9.39
N THR A 170 -3.81 -21.44 -8.56
CA THR A 170 -3.30 -21.60 -7.19
C THR A 170 -4.13 -20.71 -6.29
N SER A 171 -4.69 -21.29 -5.24
CA SER A 171 -5.45 -20.58 -4.22
C SER A 171 -4.80 -20.74 -2.86
N ALA A 172 -5.11 -19.82 -1.95
CA ALA A 172 -4.79 -19.97 -0.54
C ALA A 172 -5.97 -19.45 0.28
N PHE A 173 -6.29 -20.18 1.34
CA PHE A 173 -7.26 -19.76 2.33
C PHE A 173 -6.53 -19.35 3.59
N LEU A 174 -6.72 -18.08 3.99
CA LEU A 174 -6.11 -17.51 5.19
C LEU A 174 -7.20 -17.37 6.23
N LYS A 175 -7.20 -18.26 7.23
CA LYS A 175 -7.99 -18.09 8.45
C LYS A 175 -7.19 -17.20 9.39
N VAL A 176 -7.66 -15.98 9.62
CA VAL A 176 -7.13 -15.05 10.64
C VAL A 176 -7.95 -15.20 11.90
#